data_AF-A0A8K1CJJ4-F1
#
_entry.id   AF-A0A8K1CJJ4-F1
#
_cell.length_a   1.000
_cell.length_b   1.000
_cell.length_c   1.000
_cell.angle_alpha   90.00
_cell.angle_beta   90.00
_cell.angle_gamma   90.00
#
_symmetry.space_group_name_H-M   'P 1'
#
loop_
_entity.id
_entity.type
_entity.pdbx_description
1 polymer ?
#
loop_
_entity_poly.entity_id
_entity_poly.type
_entity_poly.pdbx_seq_one_letter_code
_entity_poly.pdbx_strand_id
1 'polypeptide(L)'
;MAPELNNKRAFRFKPVHDIILLKEVSRVRPWAAAHGETLASWDAIGATFNAQLNVIRPNGPEIDPKACQRRYKALIDAFLSGDLQSLRSTGPPEEVAEREQLIAELHQAAKDYRTERGERRQSRGFEGSEIHETPLPDVSLPALAMASTTQYAIEHPTSAPKRPLEQNGSAVAHAPAAAKKARTLLPAAGDSSSSAAWEFLQRHLETESVHRRQELLLAEQRLDLDKQRFELEKRERESHLSMLSAQLDLIKQLTRQLQHQQ
;
A
#
# COMPACT_ATOMS: atom_id res chain seq x y z
N MET A 1 -46.25 -15.26 9.94
CA MET A 1 -45.26 -14.62 9.03
C MET A 1 -43.97 -14.44 9.81
N ALA A 2 -42.94 -15.25 9.51
CA ALA A 2 -41.62 -15.05 10.10
C ALA A 2 -40.94 -13.85 9.43
N PRO A 3 -40.22 -13.00 10.17
CA PRO A 3 -39.46 -11.92 9.56
C PRO A 3 -38.31 -12.53 8.76
N GLU A 4 -38.26 -12.25 7.46
CA GLU A 4 -37.11 -12.56 6.63
C GLU A 4 -35.90 -11.79 7.17
N LEU A 5 -35.02 -12.49 7.90
CA LEU A 5 -33.72 -11.99 8.26
C LEU A 5 -32.94 -11.78 6.95
N ASN A 6 -32.98 -10.56 6.43
CA ASN A 6 -32.19 -10.10 5.31
C ASN A 6 -30.71 -10.20 5.68
N ASN A 7 -30.14 -11.39 5.53
CA ASN A 7 -28.73 -11.68 5.75
C ASN A 7 -27.93 -11.01 4.63
N LYS A 8 -27.73 -9.69 4.76
CA LYS A 8 -26.83 -8.93 3.90
C LYS A 8 -25.45 -9.54 4.05
N ARG A 9 -25.04 -10.33 3.06
CA ARG A 9 -23.74 -11.04 3.07
C ARG A 9 -22.63 -10.02 3.26
N ALA A 10 -21.79 -10.25 4.28
CA ALA A 10 -20.61 -9.43 4.53
C ALA A 10 -19.73 -9.33 3.27
N PHE A 11 -19.15 -8.15 3.05
CA PHE A 11 -18.25 -7.94 1.93
C PHE A 11 -17.02 -8.87 2.04
N ARG A 12 -16.68 -9.54 0.93
CA ARG A 12 -15.51 -10.43 0.85
C ARG A 12 -14.53 -9.84 -0.15
N PHE A 13 -13.32 -9.52 0.33
CA PHE A 13 -12.22 -9.07 -0.50
C PHE A 13 -11.78 -10.18 -1.46
N LYS A 14 -11.40 -9.78 -2.67
CA LYS A 14 -10.90 -10.61 -3.76
C LYS A 14 -9.64 -9.95 -4.35
N PRO A 15 -8.81 -10.68 -5.11
CA PRO A 15 -7.63 -10.10 -5.77
C PRO A 15 -7.93 -8.78 -6.50
N VAL A 16 -8.95 -8.71 -7.36
CA VAL A 16 -9.39 -7.44 -7.99
C VAL A 16 -9.64 -6.30 -6.99
N HIS A 17 -10.24 -6.56 -5.84
CA HIS A 17 -10.48 -5.54 -4.81
C HIS A 17 -9.16 -5.13 -4.14
N ASP A 18 -8.28 -6.10 -3.88
CA ASP A 18 -6.97 -5.83 -3.30
C ASP A 18 -6.12 -4.96 -4.24
N ILE A 19 -6.13 -5.21 -5.55
CA ILE A 19 -5.43 -4.39 -6.54
C ILE A 19 -5.91 -2.92 -6.49
N ILE A 20 -7.22 -2.69 -6.49
CA ILE A 20 -7.80 -1.34 -6.39
C ILE A 20 -7.32 -0.66 -5.10
N LEU A 21 -7.39 -1.36 -3.97
CA LEU A 21 -6.94 -0.85 -2.68
C LEU A 21 -5.44 -0.52 -2.68
N LEU A 22 -4.60 -1.42 -3.22
CA LEU A 22 -3.15 -1.26 -3.22
C LEU A 22 -2.70 -0.12 -4.15
N LYS A 23 -3.31 0.04 -5.32
CA LYS A 23 -3.08 1.20 -6.20
C LYS A 23 -3.41 2.50 -5.50
N GLU A 24 -4.52 2.54 -4.77
CA GLU A 24 -4.92 3.71 -4.00
C GLU A 24 -3.95 4.03 -2.85
N VAL A 25 -3.53 3.00 -2.11
CA VAL A 25 -2.52 3.11 -1.05
C VAL A 25 -1.18 3.59 -1.61
N SER A 26 -0.78 3.15 -2.81
CA SER A 26 0.43 3.60 -3.50
C SER A 26 0.38 5.08 -3.86
N ARG A 27 -0.80 5.57 -4.28
CA ARG A 27 -1.02 6.98 -4.61
C ARG A 27 -1.00 7.87 -3.37
N VAL A 28 -1.74 7.50 -2.32
CA VAL A 28 -1.90 8.33 -1.11
C VAL A 28 -0.71 8.23 -0.17
N ARG A 29 -0.01 7.09 -0.15
CA ARG A 29 1.16 6.82 0.70
C ARG A 29 0.88 7.11 2.19
N PRO A 30 -0.06 6.39 2.83
CA PRO A 30 -0.48 6.69 4.20
C PRO A 30 0.63 6.58 5.25
N TRP A 31 1.76 5.91 4.95
CA TRP A 31 2.95 5.88 5.82
C TRP A 31 3.78 7.18 5.77
N ALA A 32 3.60 8.01 4.74
CA ALA A 32 4.25 9.29 4.58
C ALA A 32 3.46 10.46 5.16
N ALA A 33 2.20 10.23 5.57
CA ALA A 33 1.34 11.24 6.17
C ALA A 33 1.98 11.93 7.38
N ALA A 34 1.68 13.22 7.56
CA ALA A 34 2.16 13.95 8.73
C ALA A 34 1.54 13.40 10.02
N HIS A 35 2.12 13.80 11.15
CA HIS A 35 1.60 13.37 12.45
C HIS A 35 0.14 13.84 12.62
N GLY A 36 -0.76 12.90 12.92
CA GLY A 36 -2.20 13.18 13.05
C GLY A 36 -3.01 13.05 11.77
N GLU A 37 -2.38 13.01 10.58
CA GLU A 37 -3.10 12.99 9.29
C GLU A 37 -3.34 11.58 8.75
N THR A 38 -2.77 10.55 9.37
CA THR A 38 -2.91 9.17 8.90
C THR A 38 -4.37 8.75 8.78
N LEU A 39 -5.24 9.18 9.70
CA LEU A 39 -6.67 8.87 9.64
C LEU A 39 -7.33 9.47 8.39
N ALA A 40 -7.09 10.76 8.12
CA ALA A 40 -7.58 11.43 6.93
C ALA A 40 -7.05 10.79 5.64
N SER A 41 -5.81 10.30 5.62
CA SER A 41 -5.28 9.52 4.49
C SER A 41 -6.10 8.25 4.25
N TRP A 42 -6.48 7.52 5.30
CA TRP A 42 -7.32 6.33 5.16
C TRP A 42 -8.74 6.66 4.74
N ASP A 43 -9.31 7.76 5.21
CA ASP A 43 -10.63 8.24 4.77
C ASP A 43 -10.63 8.56 3.26
N ALA A 44 -9.59 9.22 2.75
CA ALA A 44 -9.42 9.49 1.33
C ALA A 44 -9.26 8.21 0.48
N ILE A 45 -8.47 7.25 0.99
CA ILE A 45 -8.32 5.93 0.37
C ILE A 45 -9.67 5.23 0.30
N GLY A 46 -10.42 5.19 1.40
CA GLY A 46 -11.73 4.54 1.49
C GLY A 46 -12.76 5.16 0.54
N ALA A 47 -12.82 6.49 0.47
CA ALA A 47 -13.71 7.20 -0.45
C ALA A 47 -13.41 6.85 -1.91
N THR A 48 -12.13 6.91 -2.32
CA THR A 48 -11.77 6.60 -3.71
C THR A 48 -11.90 5.11 -4.03
N PHE A 49 -11.60 4.24 -3.07
CA PHE A 49 -11.82 2.81 -3.18
C PHE A 49 -13.31 2.49 -3.42
N ASN A 50 -14.22 3.07 -2.64
CA ASN A 50 -15.66 2.87 -2.82
C ASN A 50 -16.17 3.43 -4.15
N ALA A 51 -15.65 4.58 -4.60
CA ALA A 51 -15.99 5.13 -5.90
C ALA A 51 -15.62 4.17 -7.05
N GLN A 52 -14.40 3.59 -7.02
CA GLN A 52 -13.96 2.59 -7.99
C GLN A 52 -14.74 1.27 -7.85
N LEU A 53 -15.03 0.86 -6.61
CA LEU A 53 -15.81 -0.34 -6.34
C LEU A 53 -17.22 -0.23 -6.91
N ASN A 54 -17.85 0.94 -6.85
CA ASN A 54 -19.19 1.18 -7.39
C ASN A 54 -19.24 1.04 -8.93
N VAL A 55 -18.12 1.27 -9.63
CA VAL A 55 -18.03 1.04 -11.09
C VAL A 55 -18.10 -0.45 -11.40
N ILE A 56 -17.35 -1.29 -10.67
CA ILE A 56 -17.33 -2.74 -10.89
C ILE A 56 -18.49 -3.48 -10.21
N ARG A 57 -19.08 -2.86 -9.19
CA ARG A 57 -20.18 -3.40 -8.38
C ARG A 57 -21.18 -2.30 -8.04
N PRO A 58 -22.04 -1.92 -9.01
CA PRO A 58 -23.10 -0.95 -8.77
C PRO A 58 -24.01 -1.42 -7.62
N ASN A 59 -24.41 -0.48 -6.75
CA ASN A 59 -25.29 -0.72 -5.59
C ASN A 59 -24.71 -1.72 -4.56
N GLY A 60 -23.40 -1.93 -4.55
CA GLY A 60 -22.71 -2.68 -3.51
C GLY A 60 -22.72 -1.95 -2.16
N PRO A 61 -22.54 -2.67 -1.04
CA PRO A 61 -22.34 -2.01 0.25
C PRO A 61 -21.03 -1.21 0.24
N GLU A 62 -21.09 0.01 0.78
CA GLU A 62 -19.90 0.80 1.03
C GLU A 62 -19.02 0.15 2.09
N ILE A 63 -17.71 0.23 1.87
CA ILE A 63 -16.71 -0.33 2.75
C ILE A 63 -16.13 0.78 3.63
N ASP A 64 -16.19 0.57 4.94
CA ASP A 64 -15.60 1.47 5.93
C ASP A 64 -14.09 1.68 5.63
N PRO A 65 -13.58 2.93 5.59
CA PRO A 65 -12.16 3.23 5.47
C PRO A 65 -11.26 2.43 6.42
N LYS A 66 -11.71 2.16 7.66
CA LYS A 66 -10.95 1.32 8.60
C LYS A 66 -10.89 -0.13 8.15
N ALA A 67 -11.89 -0.64 7.43
CA ALA A 67 -11.84 -1.98 6.83
C ALA A 67 -10.80 -2.06 5.72
N CYS A 68 -10.65 -1.00 4.89
CA CYS A 68 -9.56 -0.88 3.92
C CYS A 68 -8.19 -0.92 4.61
N GLN A 69 -8.02 -0.16 5.71
CA GLN A 69 -6.79 -0.18 6.50
C GLN A 69 -6.49 -1.57 7.08
N ARG A 70 -7.48 -2.24 7.68
CA ARG A 70 -7.32 -3.60 8.22
C ARG A 70 -6.95 -4.59 7.13
N ARG A 71 -7.58 -4.48 5.95
CA ARG A 71 -7.27 -5.34 4.80
C ARG A 71 -5.83 -5.13 4.34
N TYR A 72 -5.39 -3.88 4.17
CA TYR A 72 -4.01 -3.58 3.80
C TYR A 72 -3.00 -4.18 4.78
N LYS A 73 -3.22 -4.01 6.10
CA LYS A 73 -2.36 -4.61 7.13
C LYS A 73 -2.30 -6.13 7.01
N ALA A 74 -3.45 -6.79 6.85
CA ALA A 74 -3.50 -8.24 6.67
C ALA A 74 -2.76 -8.72 5.40
N LEU A 75 -2.81 -7.95 4.31
CA LEU A 75 -2.04 -8.25 3.08
C LEU A 75 -0.53 -8.18 3.32
N ILE A 76 -0.07 -7.15 4.04
CA ILE A 76 1.35 -6.98 4.38
C ILE A 76 1.80 -8.08 5.34
N ASP A 77 1.00 -8.38 6.38
CA ASP A 77 1.35 -9.41 7.36
C ASP A 77 1.49 -10.79 6.71
N ALA A 78 0.57 -11.14 5.81
CA ALA A 78 0.62 -12.40 5.06
C ALA A 78 1.78 -12.47 4.05
N PHE A 79 2.14 -11.33 3.44
CA PHE A 79 3.34 -11.24 2.61
C PHE A 79 4.60 -11.50 3.42
N LEU A 80 4.70 -10.87 4.60
CA LEU A 80 5.84 -11.05 5.51
C LEU A 80 5.92 -12.46 6.10
N SER A 81 4.79 -13.14 6.29
CA SER A 81 4.76 -14.53 6.74
C SER A 81 4.95 -15.56 5.62
N GLY A 82 5.04 -15.12 4.36
CA GLY A 82 5.11 -16.02 3.20
C GLY A 82 3.81 -16.80 2.93
N ASP A 83 2.70 -16.39 3.53
CA ASP A 83 1.40 -17.07 3.45
C ASP A 83 0.37 -16.24 2.69
N LEU A 84 0.71 -15.81 1.48
CA LEU A 84 -0.23 -15.14 0.58
C LEU A 84 -1.32 -16.08 0.02
N GLN A 85 -1.11 -17.39 0.16
CA GLN A 85 -2.05 -18.42 -0.28
C GLN A 85 -3.28 -18.49 0.63
N SER A 86 -3.15 -18.23 1.94
CA SER A 86 -4.32 -18.15 2.83
C SER A 86 -5.28 -16.99 2.51
N LEU A 87 -4.77 -15.94 1.86
CA LEU A 87 -5.56 -14.81 1.35
C LEU A 87 -6.15 -15.04 -0.04
N ARG A 88 -5.86 -16.18 -0.68
CA ARG A 88 -6.30 -16.47 -2.04
C ARG A 88 -7.79 -16.81 -2.05
N SER A 89 -8.62 -15.77 -2.15
CA SER A 89 -9.96 -15.99 -2.71
C SER A 89 -9.81 -16.30 -4.19
N THR A 90 -10.66 -17.16 -4.74
CA THR A 90 -10.69 -17.46 -6.18
C THR A 90 -10.64 -16.19 -7.04
N GLY A 91 -9.60 -16.09 -7.86
CA GLY A 91 -9.36 -15.00 -8.81
C GLY A 91 -8.43 -15.49 -9.92
N PRO A 92 -8.43 -14.83 -11.10
CA PRO A 92 -7.54 -15.20 -12.19
C PRO A 92 -6.07 -15.08 -11.77
N PRO A 93 -5.18 -15.91 -12.33
CA PRO A 93 -3.76 -15.93 -11.94
C PRO A 93 -3.07 -14.58 -12.16
N GLU A 94 -3.48 -13.82 -13.17
CA GLU A 94 -2.97 -12.48 -13.48
C GLU A 94 -3.24 -11.49 -12.34
N GLU A 95 -4.47 -11.41 -11.84
CA GLU A 95 -4.82 -10.54 -10.71
C GLU A 95 -4.07 -10.93 -9.42
N VAL A 96 -3.85 -12.23 -9.22
CA VAL A 96 -3.09 -12.71 -8.07
C VAL A 96 -1.63 -12.26 -8.15
N ALA A 97 -1.02 -12.35 -9.32
CA ALA A 97 0.35 -11.91 -9.56
C ALA A 97 0.50 -10.38 -9.41
N GLU A 98 -0.39 -9.60 -10.03
CA GLU A 98 -0.38 -8.13 -9.90
C GLU A 98 -0.53 -7.70 -8.44
N ARG A 99 -1.45 -8.31 -7.69
CA ARG A 99 -1.61 -8.06 -6.25
C ARG A 99 -0.31 -8.31 -5.49
N GLU A 100 0.37 -9.42 -5.75
CA GLU A 100 1.60 -9.79 -5.03
C GLU A 100 2.75 -8.85 -5.36
N GLN A 101 2.87 -8.46 -6.63
CA GLN A 101 3.81 -7.42 -7.07
C GLN A 101 3.55 -6.09 -6.35
N LEU A 102 2.30 -5.60 -6.33
CA LEU A 102 1.94 -4.36 -5.67
C LEU A 102 2.21 -4.40 -4.16
N ILE A 103 1.97 -5.53 -3.50
CA ILE A 103 2.30 -5.67 -2.07
C ILE A 103 3.81 -5.55 -1.83
N ALA A 104 4.63 -6.19 -2.66
CA ALA A 104 6.08 -6.12 -2.56
C ALA A 104 6.60 -4.69 -2.78
N GLU A 105 6.12 -4.02 -3.83
CA GLU A 105 6.47 -2.62 -4.14
C GLU A 105 6.10 -1.67 -3.01
N LEU A 106 4.89 -1.79 -2.46
CA LEU A 106 4.41 -0.97 -1.35
C LEU A 106 5.19 -1.21 -0.07
N HIS A 107 5.51 -2.47 0.24
CA HIS A 107 6.33 -2.80 1.40
C HIS A 107 7.71 -2.17 1.29
N GLN A 108 8.34 -2.28 0.12
CA GLN A 108 9.65 -1.68 -0.15
C GLN A 108 9.59 -0.15 -0.08
N ALA A 109 8.62 0.48 -0.73
CA ALA A 109 8.45 1.94 -0.69
C ALA A 109 8.23 2.47 0.73
N ALA A 110 7.45 1.75 1.56
CA ALA A 110 7.24 2.11 2.96
C ALA A 110 8.49 1.94 3.82
N LYS A 111 9.35 0.96 3.49
CA LYS A 111 10.64 0.74 4.14
C LYS A 111 11.64 1.85 3.76
N ASP A 112 11.77 2.15 2.48
CA ASP A 112 12.67 3.18 1.95
C ASP A 112 12.32 4.57 2.52
N TYR A 113 11.04 4.89 2.63
CA TYR A 113 10.62 6.12 3.28
C TYR A 113 11.06 6.21 4.75
N ARG A 114 11.02 5.10 5.49
CA ARG A 114 11.43 5.08 6.90
C ARG A 114 12.95 5.22 7.05
N THR A 115 13.73 4.62 6.16
CA THR A 115 15.19 4.75 6.16
C THR A 115 15.60 6.18 5.82
N GLU A 116 15.06 6.75 4.74
CA GLU A 116 15.34 8.13 4.33
C GLU A 116 14.93 9.14 5.43
N ARG A 117 13.75 8.95 6.04
CA ARG A 117 13.31 9.80 7.16
C ARG A 117 14.24 9.67 8.38
N GLY A 118 14.78 8.48 8.62
CA GLY A 118 15.76 8.22 9.68
C GLY A 118 17.09 8.94 9.42
N GLU A 119 17.62 8.81 8.20
CA GLU A 119 18.87 9.46 7.75
C GLU A 119 18.76 11.00 7.81
N ARG A 120 17.64 11.57 7.37
CA ARG A 120 17.37 13.02 7.49
C ARG A 120 17.36 13.50 8.95
N ARG A 121 16.88 12.68 9.89
CA ARG A 121 16.91 13.01 11.33
C ARG A 121 18.33 12.96 11.89
N GLN A 122 19.13 11.98 11.49
CA GLN A 122 20.52 11.86 11.91
C GLN A 122 21.37 13.02 11.36
N SER A 123 21.18 13.39 10.09
CA SER A 123 21.90 14.51 9.46
C SER A 123 21.62 15.85 10.16
N ARG A 124 20.36 16.13 10.52
CA ARG A 124 19.99 17.32 11.30
C ARG A 124 20.53 17.33 12.74
N GLY A 125 20.73 16.15 13.33
CA GLY A 125 21.35 16.02 14.65
C GLY A 125 22.87 16.24 14.64
N PHE A 126 23.51 16.07 13.48
CA PHE A 126 24.95 16.26 13.30
C PHE A 126 25.32 17.73 13.04
N GLU A 127 24.51 18.48 12.28
CA GLU A 127 24.71 19.93 12.05
C GLU A 127 24.46 20.81 13.30
N GLY A 128 23.78 20.30 14.33
CA GLY A 128 23.52 21.04 15.58
C GLY A 128 24.65 21.02 16.60
N SER A 129 25.80 20.41 16.29
CA SER A 129 26.89 20.16 17.23
C SER A 129 28.26 20.60 16.70
N GLU A 130 28.33 21.69 15.92
CA GLU A 130 29.58 22.44 15.78
C GLU A 130 29.74 23.38 16.96
N ILE A 131 30.60 22.94 17.89
CA ILE A 131 31.10 23.70 19.03
C ILE A 131 31.88 24.88 18.46
N HIS A 132 31.33 26.08 18.55
CA HIS A 132 32.09 27.30 18.31
C HIS A 132 33.11 27.45 19.45
N GLU A 133 34.35 27.00 19.22
CA GLU A 133 35.50 27.32 20.08
C GLU A 133 35.77 28.83 19.97
N THR A 134 35.26 29.58 20.94
CA THR A 134 35.72 30.95 21.23
C THR A 134 36.84 30.90 22.28
N PRO A 135 38.05 31.40 21.98
CA PRO A 135 39.13 31.46 22.97
C PRO A 135 38.86 32.54 24.03
N LEU A 136 38.99 32.15 25.30
CA LEU A 136 38.98 33.04 26.48
C LEU A 136 40.20 33.97 26.52
N PRO A 137 40.05 35.17 27.12
CA PRO A 137 41.12 35.74 27.92
C PRO A 137 40.73 35.86 29.41
N ASP A 138 41.71 35.45 30.20
CA ASP A 138 41.95 35.51 31.64
C ASP A 138 41.69 36.89 32.28
N VAL A 139 40.98 36.97 33.43
CA VAL A 139 41.32 37.84 34.58
C VAL A 139 40.75 37.30 35.91
N SER A 140 41.63 37.32 36.90
CA SER A 140 41.61 36.97 38.33
C SER A 140 40.38 37.30 39.21
N LEU A 141 40.22 36.45 40.24
CA LEU A 141 39.42 36.63 41.47
C LEU A 141 39.95 37.77 42.36
N PRO A 142 39.10 38.30 43.27
CA PRO A 142 39.48 38.13 44.68
C PRO A 142 38.32 37.74 45.61
N ALA A 143 38.67 36.96 46.63
CA ALA A 143 37.86 36.65 47.80
C ALA A 143 38.04 37.72 48.89
N LEU A 144 36.96 38.12 49.57
CA LEU A 144 37.01 38.69 50.92
C LEU A 144 35.78 38.27 51.74
N ALA A 145 36.03 38.04 53.02
CA ALA A 145 35.15 37.48 54.03
C ALA A 145 34.60 38.55 55.00
N MET A 146 33.66 38.10 55.86
CA MET A 146 33.29 38.56 57.22
C MET A 146 32.13 39.56 57.42
N ALA A 147 31.01 38.98 57.89
CA ALA A 147 30.28 39.19 59.17
C ALA A 147 29.57 40.53 59.53
N SER A 148 28.23 40.47 59.70
CA SER A 148 27.52 40.61 61.01
C SER A 148 25.98 40.77 60.89
N THR A 149 25.24 39.94 61.65
CA THR A 149 24.14 40.27 62.62
C THR A 149 22.97 41.16 62.13
N THR A 150 21.67 40.78 62.16
CA THR A 150 20.87 40.40 63.34
C THR A 150 19.52 39.72 63.00
N GLN A 151 19.23 38.65 63.76
CA GLN A 151 18.00 37.98 64.24
C GLN A 151 16.57 38.41 63.85
N TYR A 152 15.70 37.41 63.63
CA TYR A 152 14.48 37.06 64.43
C TYR A 152 14.20 35.54 64.26
N ALA A 153 14.45 34.70 65.27
CA ALA A 153 13.48 33.98 66.13
C ALA A 153 12.63 32.89 65.40
N ILE A 154 13.03 31.60 65.39
CA ILE A 154 12.75 30.49 66.37
C ILE A 154 11.24 30.10 66.33
N GLU A 155 10.75 28.89 65.97
CA GLU A 155 11.03 27.54 66.49
C GLU A 155 10.74 26.39 65.48
N HIS A 156 11.59 25.36 65.50
CA HIS A 156 11.38 23.96 65.08
C HIS A 156 11.23 23.10 66.35
N PRO A 157 10.67 21.86 66.33
CA PRO A 157 11.51 20.66 66.09
C PRO A 157 10.77 19.48 65.38
N THR A 158 11.40 18.74 64.45
CA THR A 158 12.02 17.39 64.57
C THR A 158 11.05 16.27 65.03
N SER A 159 10.98 15.03 64.53
CA SER A 159 11.98 14.12 63.95
C SER A 159 11.33 12.94 63.18
N ALA A 160 12.11 12.26 62.34
CA ALA A 160 11.90 10.85 61.94
C ALA A 160 12.34 9.89 63.10
N PRO A 161 12.39 8.53 63.02
CA PRO A 161 12.02 7.55 61.97
C PRO A 161 11.34 6.23 62.52
N LYS A 162 11.20 5.20 61.65
CA LYS A 162 11.28 3.71 61.89
C LYS A 162 10.04 2.85 61.55
N ARG A 163 10.33 1.73 60.84
CA ARG A 163 9.49 0.53 60.59
C ARG A 163 9.20 -0.26 61.88
N PRO A 164 8.17 -1.12 61.92
CA PRO A 164 8.35 -2.60 61.77
C PRO A 164 7.24 -3.24 60.88
N LEU A 165 7.52 -4.22 60.00
CA LEU A 165 7.67 -5.68 60.18
C LEU A 165 6.53 -6.36 60.98
N GLU A 166 5.77 -7.26 60.33
CA GLU A 166 5.08 -8.50 60.78
C GLU A 166 4.32 -9.02 59.52
N GLN A 167 4.75 -10.05 58.79
CA GLN A 167 4.83 -11.51 59.00
C GLN A 167 3.52 -12.31 58.91
N ASN A 168 3.67 -13.50 58.30
CA ASN A 168 2.76 -14.63 58.05
C ASN A 168 1.83 -14.49 56.83
N GLY A 169 1.84 -15.36 55.81
CA GLY A 169 2.34 -16.74 55.62
C GLY A 169 1.20 -17.51 54.95
N SER A 170 1.29 -18.10 53.75
CA SER A 170 1.96 -19.37 53.43
C SER A 170 1.84 -19.60 51.90
N ALA A 171 2.94 -19.85 51.18
CA ALA A 171 3.30 -21.11 50.47
C ALA A 171 2.27 -21.59 49.40
N VAL A 172 2.63 -21.86 48.14
CA VAL A 172 3.57 -22.93 47.70
C VAL A 172 4.28 -22.56 46.38
N ALA A 173 5.54 -22.99 46.31
CA ALA A 173 6.52 -22.81 45.25
C ALA A 173 6.32 -23.72 44.03
N HIS A 174 6.82 -23.29 42.86
CA HIS A 174 7.94 -23.96 42.18
C HIS A 174 8.39 -23.16 40.92
N ALA A 175 9.59 -22.60 40.99
CA ALA A 175 10.47 -22.40 39.83
C ALA A 175 11.42 -23.62 39.73
N PRO A 176 12.04 -23.85 38.56
CA PRO A 176 13.40 -23.35 38.43
C PRO A 176 13.74 -22.69 37.09
N ALA A 177 14.83 -21.92 37.15
CA ALA A 177 15.42 -21.11 36.11
C ALA A 177 16.12 -21.92 35.00
N ALA A 178 16.19 -21.33 33.79
CA ALA A 178 17.37 -21.44 32.93
C ALA A 178 17.37 -20.32 31.87
N ALA A 179 18.31 -19.39 32.01
CA ALA A 179 18.69 -18.44 30.99
C ALA A 179 19.23 -19.15 29.74
N LYS A 180 18.84 -18.71 28.53
CA LYS A 180 19.62 -18.89 27.30
C LYS A 180 19.37 -17.73 26.34
N LYS A 181 20.39 -16.87 26.22
CA LYS A 181 20.57 -15.86 25.17
C LYS A 181 20.74 -16.58 23.83
N ALA A 182 19.87 -16.32 22.86
CA ALA A 182 20.07 -16.79 21.49
C ALA A 182 21.07 -15.86 20.79
N ARG A 183 22.32 -16.32 20.73
CA ARG A 183 23.38 -15.78 19.89
C ARG A 183 23.19 -16.36 18.49
N THR A 184 22.68 -15.55 17.55
CA THR A 184 22.63 -15.93 16.14
C THR A 184 24.06 -15.92 15.59
N LEU A 185 24.67 -17.10 15.54
CA LEU A 185 25.88 -17.34 14.78
C LEU A 185 25.49 -17.45 13.30
N LEU A 186 26.03 -16.56 12.48
CA LEU A 186 26.13 -16.75 11.03
C LEU A 186 26.95 -18.02 10.75
N PRO A 187 26.50 -18.95 9.90
CA PRO A 187 27.40 -19.91 9.30
C PRO A 187 28.10 -19.27 8.10
N ALA A 188 29.40 -19.53 8.01
CA ALA A 188 30.29 -19.10 6.95
C ALA A 188 29.88 -19.67 5.58
N ALA A 189 30.36 -18.97 4.54
CA ALA A 189 30.08 -19.14 3.13
C ALA A 189 30.09 -20.59 2.59
N GLY A 190 29.13 -20.86 1.70
CA GLY A 190 29.16 -21.95 0.71
C GLY A 190 28.55 -21.44 -0.60
N ASP A 191 29.27 -21.61 -1.70
CA ASP A 191 29.10 -20.97 -3.02
C ASP A 191 27.83 -21.31 -3.84
N SER A 192 26.70 -21.63 -3.19
CA SER A 192 25.44 -21.97 -3.89
C SER A 192 24.53 -20.77 -4.19
N SER A 193 24.86 -19.58 -3.66
CA SER A 193 23.99 -18.38 -3.75
C SER A 193 23.91 -17.78 -5.16
N SER A 194 24.91 -18.02 -6.01
CA SER A 194 24.96 -17.51 -7.38
C SER A 194 24.01 -18.29 -8.30
N SER A 195 24.02 -19.63 -8.24
CA SER A 195 23.24 -20.50 -9.14
C SER A 195 21.73 -20.33 -8.98
N ALA A 196 21.24 -20.21 -7.74
CA ALA A 196 19.82 -20.02 -7.47
C ALA A 196 19.31 -18.64 -7.93
N ALA A 197 20.16 -17.61 -7.83
CA ALA A 197 19.83 -16.27 -8.32
C ALA A 197 19.77 -16.23 -9.85
N TRP A 198 20.68 -16.92 -10.54
CA TRP A 198 20.66 -17.05 -12.00
C TRP A 198 19.45 -17.85 -12.49
N GLU A 199 19.09 -18.96 -11.83
CA GLU A 199 17.88 -19.71 -12.16
C GLU A 199 16.59 -18.90 -11.97
N PHE A 200 16.53 -18.07 -10.94
CA PHE A 200 15.38 -17.19 -10.71
C PHE A 200 15.25 -16.14 -11.81
N LEU A 201 16.36 -15.48 -12.18
CA LEU A 201 16.40 -14.51 -13.28
C LEU A 201 16.03 -15.17 -14.61
N GLN A 202 16.52 -16.38 -14.87
CA GLN A 202 16.22 -17.12 -16.09
C GLN A 202 14.75 -17.50 -16.18
N ARG A 203 14.16 -18.04 -15.10
CA ARG A 203 12.71 -18.31 -15.04
C ARG A 203 11.89 -17.04 -15.19
N HIS A 204 12.33 -15.93 -14.60
CA HIS A 204 11.63 -14.65 -14.74
C HIS A 204 11.63 -14.16 -16.19
N LEU A 205 12.79 -14.21 -16.86
CA LEU A 205 12.93 -13.83 -18.27
C LEU A 205 12.08 -14.73 -19.18
N GLU A 206 12.03 -16.04 -18.90
CA GLU A 206 11.20 -16.99 -19.63
C GLU A 206 9.71 -16.67 -19.44
N THR A 207 9.27 -16.40 -18.21
CA THR A 207 7.89 -15.99 -17.96
C THR A 207 7.56 -14.70 -18.68
N GLU A 208 8.42 -13.68 -18.63
CA GLU A 208 8.21 -12.42 -19.34
C GLU A 208 8.13 -12.64 -20.87
N SER A 209 8.97 -13.52 -21.42
CA SER A 209 8.95 -13.88 -22.84
C SER A 209 7.65 -14.58 -23.26
N VAL A 210 7.06 -15.39 -22.38
CA VAL A 210 5.79 -16.08 -22.63
C VAL A 210 4.64 -15.09 -22.57
N HIS A 211 4.62 -14.20 -21.57
CA HIS A 211 3.61 -13.14 -21.46
C HIS A 211 3.66 -12.20 -22.65
N ARG A 212 4.84 -11.72 -23.04
CA ARG A 212 5.03 -10.85 -24.21
C ARG A 212 4.54 -11.53 -25.50
N ARG A 213 4.74 -12.84 -25.65
CA ARG A 213 4.19 -13.61 -26.79
C ARG A 213 2.66 -13.70 -26.76
N GLN A 214 2.06 -13.92 -25.58
CA GLN A 214 0.60 -13.96 -25.44
C GLN A 214 -0.04 -12.60 -25.72
N GLU A 215 0.57 -11.51 -25.25
CA GLU A 215 0.13 -10.14 -25.55
C GLU A 215 0.17 -9.85 -27.05
N LEU A 216 1.23 -10.27 -27.74
CA LEU A 216 1.32 -10.12 -29.20
C LEU A 216 0.22 -10.89 -29.93
N LEU A 217 -0.10 -12.11 -29.51
CA LEU A 217 -1.20 -12.89 -30.10
C LEU A 217 -2.55 -12.23 -29.89
N LEU A 218 -2.82 -11.70 -28.69
CA LEU A 218 -4.06 -10.97 -28.43
C LEU A 218 -4.14 -9.67 -29.25
N ALA A 219 -3.01 -8.97 -29.42
CA ALA A 219 -2.93 -7.77 -30.24
C ALA A 219 -3.18 -8.09 -31.72
N GLU A 220 -2.62 -9.19 -32.24
CA GLU A 220 -2.86 -9.67 -33.60
C GLU A 220 -4.33 -10.01 -33.83
N GLN A 221 -4.95 -10.76 -32.91
CA GLN A 221 -6.38 -11.07 -32.98
C GLN A 221 -7.27 -9.82 -32.97
N ARG A 222 -6.94 -8.81 -32.16
CA ARG A 222 -7.67 -7.54 -32.14
C ARG A 222 -7.56 -6.82 -33.48
N LEU A 223 -6.35 -6.78 -34.05
CA LEU A 223 -6.09 -6.13 -35.33
C LEU A 223 -6.86 -6.83 -36.47
N ASP A 224 -7.01 -8.15 -36.42
CA ASP A 224 -7.81 -8.89 -37.39
C ASP A 224 -9.31 -8.63 -37.25
N LEU A 225 -9.83 -8.54 -36.02
CA LEU A 225 -11.22 -8.14 -35.79
C LEU A 225 -11.49 -6.71 -36.29
N ASP A 226 -10.54 -5.79 -36.10
CA ASP A 226 -10.66 -4.41 -36.58
C ASP A 226 -10.62 -4.35 -38.12
N LYS A 227 -9.76 -5.14 -38.77
CA LYS A 227 -9.78 -5.29 -40.24
C LYS A 227 -11.12 -5.82 -40.74
N GLN A 228 -11.67 -6.85 -40.08
CA GLN A 228 -12.97 -7.41 -40.46
C GLN A 228 -14.11 -6.39 -40.31
N ARG A 229 -14.09 -5.61 -39.21
CA ARG A 229 -15.05 -4.52 -38.98
C ARG A 229 -14.95 -3.46 -40.07
N PHE A 230 -13.74 -3.04 -40.43
CA PHE A 230 -13.51 -2.08 -41.50
C PHE A 230 -14.04 -2.59 -42.85
N GLU A 231 -13.79 -3.85 -43.19
CA GLU A 231 -14.30 -4.46 -44.42
C GLU A 231 -15.83 -4.58 -44.44
N LEU A 232 -16.46 -4.88 -43.30
CA LEU A 232 -17.92 -4.86 -43.20
C LEU A 232 -18.47 -3.45 -43.40
N GLU A 233 -17.91 -2.47 -42.70
CA GLU A 233 -18.34 -1.07 -42.82
C GLU A 233 -18.14 -0.53 -44.25
N LYS A 234 -17.05 -0.94 -44.92
CA LYS A 234 -16.80 -0.62 -46.33
C LYS A 234 -17.87 -1.23 -47.24
N ARG A 235 -18.19 -2.52 -47.08
CA ARG A 235 -19.25 -3.17 -47.86
C ARG A 235 -20.62 -2.53 -47.64
N GLU A 236 -20.94 -2.15 -46.40
CA GLU A 236 -22.18 -1.45 -46.08
C GLU A 236 -22.25 -0.09 -46.80
N ARG A 237 -21.17 0.69 -46.77
CA ARG A 237 -21.08 1.96 -47.51
C ARG A 237 -21.22 1.77 -49.01
N GLU A 238 -20.54 0.78 -49.58
CA GLU A 238 -20.62 0.47 -51.01
C GLU A 238 -22.04 0.03 -51.41
N SER A 239 -22.67 -0.82 -50.61
CA SER A 239 -24.07 -1.25 -50.81
C SER A 239 -25.03 -0.06 -50.76
N HIS A 240 -24.84 0.84 -49.79
CA HIS A 240 -25.66 2.05 -49.67
C HIS A 240 -25.49 2.98 -50.88
N LEU A 241 -24.25 3.23 -51.33
CA LEU A 241 -23.97 4.03 -52.52
C LEU A 241 -24.55 3.39 -53.79
N SER A 242 -24.43 2.07 -53.92
CA SER A 242 -25.00 1.30 -55.03
C SER A 242 -26.53 1.46 -55.07
N MET A 243 -27.20 1.33 -53.93
CA MET A 243 -28.64 1.53 -53.81
C MET A 243 -29.07 2.94 -54.24
N LEU A 244 -28.36 3.97 -53.77
CA LEU A 244 -28.62 5.36 -54.18
C LEU A 244 -28.43 5.56 -55.69
N SER A 245 -27.38 4.96 -56.26
CA SER A 245 -27.13 5.04 -57.71
C SER A 245 -28.27 4.41 -58.52
N ALA A 246 -28.77 3.24 -58.10
CA ALA A 246 -29.89 2.56 -58.73
C ALA A 246 -31.20 3.38 -58.64
N GLN A 247 -31.46 4.00 -57.48
CA GLN A 247 -32.60 4.91 -57.32
C GLN A 247 -32.51 6.11 -58.25
N LEU A 248 -31.33 6.73 -58.39
CA LEU A 248 -31.12 7.85 -59.31
C LEU A 248 -31.37 7.46 -60.77
N ASP A 249 -30.93 6.27 -61.18
CA ASP A 249 -31.15 5.80 -62.55
C ASP A 249 -32.62 5.49 -62.84
N LEU A 250 -33.36 4.95 -61.87
CA LEU A 250 -34.81 4.81 -61.97
C LEU A 250 -35.50 6.16 -62.16
N ILE A 251 -35.14 7.18 -61.37
CA ILE A 251 -35.68 8.54 -61.50
C ILE A 251 -35.40 9.12 -62.89
N LYS A 252 -34.18 8.93 -63.41
CA LYS A 252 -33.83 9.37 -64.77
C LYS A 252 -34.69 8.68 -65.83
N GLN A 253 -34.92 7.37 -65.70
CA GLN A 253 -35.76 6.62 -66.63
C GLN A 253 -37.21 7.11 -66.62
N LEU A 254 -37.80 7.28 -65.43
CA LEU A 254 -39.15 7.82 -65.28
C LEU A 254 -39.27 9.23 -65.88
N THR A 255 -38.26 10.08 -65.65
CA THR A 255 -38.21 11.43 -66.22
C THR A 255 -38.19 11.40 -67.75
N ARG A 256 -37.40 10.51 -68.37
CA ARG A 256 -37.38 10.36 -69.85
C ARG A 256 -38.71 9.88 -70.39
N GLN A 257 -39.37 8.93 -69.71
CA GLN A 257 -40.69 8.44 -70.12
C GLN A 257 -41.74 9.56 -70.10
N LEU A 258 -41.76 10.39 -69.04
CA LEU A 258 -42.65 11.54 -68.96
C LEU A 258 -42.38 12.56 -70.07
N GLN A 259 -41.10 12.81 -70.41
CA GLN A 259 -40.73 13.71 -71.50
C GLN A 259 -41.15 13.21 -72.89
N HIS A 260 -41.25 11.90 -73.11
CA HIS A 260 -41.70 11.33 -74.39
C HIS A 260 -43.22 11.27 -74.53
N GLN A 261 -43.98 11.55 -73.47
CA GLN A 261 -45.44 11.60 -73.48
C GLN A 261 -46.02 13.03 -73.64
N GLN A 262 -45.17 14.05 -73.74
CA GLN A 262 -45.54 15.44 -74.04
C GLN A 262 -45.14 15.79 -75.48
#